data_AF-A0A6S6QXJ2-F1
#
_entry.id   AF-A0A6S6QXJ2-F1
#
_cell.length_a   1.000
_cell.length_b   1.000
_cell.length_c   1.000
_cell.angle_alpha   90.00
_cell.angle_beta   90.00
_cell.angle_gamma   90.00
#
_symmetry.space_group_name_H-M   'P 1'
#
loop_
_entity.id
_entity.type
_entity.pdbx_description
1 polymer ?
#
loop_
_entity_poly.entity_id
_entity_poly.type
_entity_poly.pdbx_seq_one_letter_code
_entity_poly.pdbx_strand_id
1 'polypeptide(L)'
;MAGMKMPVKYVVEMFCDRIAASKNYNKEKYTDGDALAYFHASKEHYIIHAETKDLLEKLLVMLKDMGEEKTFQYVRREVLKRGYEVL
;
A
#
# COMPACT_ATOMS: atom_id res chain seq x y z
N MET A 1 -20.65 8.96 5.16
CA MET A 1 -20.51 7.53 4.78
C MET A 1 -19.11 7.08 5.18
N ALA A 2 -18.98 5.95 5.88
CA ALA A 2 -17.68 5.39 6.24
C ALA A 2 -17.42 4.13 5.40
N GLY A 3 -16.17 3.93 4.99
CA GLY A 3 -15.77 2.71 4.28
C GLY A 3 -15.79 1.50 5.22
N MET A 4 -15.94 0.29 4.68
CA MET A 4 -15.84 -0.95 5.46
C MET A 4 -14.39 -1.42 5.56
N LYS A 5 -14.04 -2.04 6.68
CA LYS A 5 -12.72 -2.65 6.88
C LYS A 5 -12.51 -3.75 5.84
N MET A 6 -11.48 -3.61 5.01
CA MET A 6 -11.19 -4.57 3.94
C MET A 6 -10.46 -5.80 4.48
N PRO A 7 -10.72 -7.01 3.96
CA PRO A 7 -9.85 -8.15 4.21
C PRO A 7 -8.40 -7.86 3.77
N VAL A 8 -7.43 -8.29 4.58
CA VAL A 8 -6.01 -7.93 4.43
C VAL A 8 -5.44 -8.29 3.05
N LYS A 9 -5.83 -9.45 2.49
CA LYS A 9 -5.42 -9.87 1.14
C LYS A 9 -5.74 -8.81 0.08
N TYR A 10 -6.91 -8.17 0.16
CA TYR A 10 -7.31 -7.14 -0.78
C TYR A 10 -6.56 -5.83 -0.56
N VAL A 11 -6.09 -5.56 0.67
CA VAL A 11 -5.18 -4.42 0.95
C VAL A 11 -3.82 -4.65 0.30
N VAL A 12 -3.31 -5.89 0.38
CA VAL A 12 -2.07 -6.28 -0.29
C VAL A 12 -2.19 -6.23 -1.81
N GLU A 13 -3.31 -6.70 -2.38
CA GLU A 13 -3.61 -6.56 -3.81
C GLU A 13 -3.64 -5.08 -4.23
N MET A 14 -4.31 -4.24 -3.43
CA MET A 14 -4.39 -2.80 -3.65
C MET A 14 -3.03 -2.09 -3.60
N PHE A 15 -2.14 -2.56 -2.72
CA PHE A 15 -0.76 -2.12 -2.64
C PHE A 15 0.02 -2.49 -3.92
N CYS A 16 -0.05 -3.75 -4.36
CA CYS A 16 0.61 -4.21 -5.58
C CYS A 16 0.11 -3.49 -6.85
N ASP A 17 -1.20 -3.26 -6.95
CA ASP A 17 -1.81 -2.55 -8.07
C ASP A 17 -1.24 -1.12 -8.21
N ARG A 18 -1.07 -0.41 -7.09
CA ARG A 18 -0.48 0.94 -7.07
C ARG A 18 0.98 0.95 -7.52
N ILE A 19 1.76 -0.06 -7.14
CA ILE A 19 3.14 -0.20 -7.61
C ILE A 19 3.13 -0.41 -9.13
N ALA A 20 2.31 -1.34 -9.62
CA ALA A 20 2.21 -1.66 -11.04
C ALA A 20 1.75 -0.44 -11.86
N ALA A 21 0.73 0.29 -11.39
CA ALA A 21 0.25 1.51 -12.02
C ALA A 21 1.34 2.60 -12.04
N SER A 22 2.02 2.81 -10.92
CA SER A 22 3.10 3.81 -10.80
C SER A 22 4.28 3.49 -11.72
N LYS A 23 4.66 2.21 -11.82
CA LYS A 23 5.70 1.74 -12.77
C LYS A 23 5.27 1.97 -14.21
N ASN A 24 4.01 1.70 -14.54
CA ASN A 24 3.50 1.90 -15.90
C ASN A 24 3.42 3.38 -16.29
N TYR A 25 2.99 4.25 -15.38
CA TYR A 25 2.85 5.69 -15.64
C TYR A 25 4.20 6.40 -15.68
N ASN A 26 5.12 6.08 -14.76
CA ASN A 26 6.40 6.78 -14.63
C ASN A 26 7.54 6.14 -15.42
N LYS A 27 7.42 4.87 -15.81
CA LYS A 27 8.40 4.14 -16.63
C LYS A 27 9.82 4.28 -16.06
N GLU A 28 10.76 4.79 -16.85
CA GLU A 28 12.17 5.00 -16.48
C GLU A 28 12.35 6.02 -15.34
N LYS A 29 11.33 6.84 -15.06
CA LYS A 29 11.35 7.82 -13.97
C LYS A 29 10.77 7.26 -12.66
N TYR A 30 10.33 6.00 -12.64
CA TYR A 30 9.71 5.40 -11.46
C TYR A 30 10.70 5.34 -10.29
N THR A 31 10.19 5.71 -9.11
CA THR A 31 10.83 5.53 -7.81
C THR A 31 9.86 4.79 -6.88
N ASP A 32 10.40 4.12 -5.86
CA ASP A 32 9.58 3.43 -4.85
C ASP A 32 8.69 4.38 -4.02
N GLY A 33 8.92 5.70 -4.10
CA GLY A 33 8.06 6.72 -3.51
C GLY A 33 6.83 7.09 -4.35
N ASP A 34 6.79 6.75 -5.64
CA ASP A 34 5.71 7.18 -6.54
C ASP A 34 4.34 6.63 -6.13
N ALA A 35 4.28 5.38 -5.69
CA ALA A 35 3.05 4.74 -5.23
C ALA A 35 2.48 5.42 -3.97
N LEU A 36 3.34 5.89 -3.06
CA LEU A 36 2.95 6.67 -1.88
C LEU A 36 2.46 8.07 -2.28
N ALA A 37 3.16 8.74 -3.20
CA ALA A 37 2.77 10.05 -3.70
C ALA A 37 1.39 9.99 -4.38
N TYR A 38 1.16 8.98 -5.21
CA TYR A 38 -0.13 8.73 -5.86
C TYR A 38 -1.26 8.50 -4.85
N PHE A 39 -0.99 7.69 -3.82
CA PHE A 39 -1.94 7.46 -2.73
C PHE A 39 -2.28 8.76 -1.98
N HIS A 40 -1.28 9.57 -1.63
CA HIS A 40 -1.52 10.83 -0.93
C HIS A 40 -2.27 11.85 -1.78
N ALA A 41 -2.00 11.94 -3.08
CA ALA A 41 -2.71 12.83 -3.99
C ALA A 41 -4.22 12.49 -4.09
N SER A 42 -4.57 11.22 -3.89
CA SER A 42 -5.93 10.72 -4.05
C SER A 42 -6.64 10.43 -2.71
N LYS A 43 -5.95 10.57 -1.57
CA LYS A 43 -6.43 10.13 -0.24
C LYS A 43 -7.70 10.83 0.24
N GLU A 44 -7.95 12.05 -0.24
CA GLU A 44 -9.12 12.86 0.13
C GLU A 44 -10.37 12.47 -0.65
N HIS A 45 -10.21 11.79 -1.79
CA HIS A 45 -11.33 11.38 -2.65
C HIS A 45 -11.86 9.97 -2.32
N TYR A 46 -11.15 9.18 -1.50
CA TYR A 46 -11.53 7.81 -1.18
C TYR A 46 -12.25 7.70 0.17
N ILE A 47 -13.45 7.11 0.14
CA ILE A 47 -14.14 6.63 1.34
C ILE A 47 -13.57 5.26 1.70
N ILE A 48 -12.51 5.23 2.48
CA ILE A 48 -11.84 4.01 2.95
C ILE A 48 -11.87 3.92 4.48
N HIS A 49 -11.96 2.70 5.02
CA HIS A 49 -11.89 2.49 6.46
C HIS A 49 -10.52 2.89 7.01
N ALA A 50 -10.48 3.50 8.20
CA ALA A 50 -9.25 4.06 8.79
C ALA A 50 -8.12 3.03 8.89
N GLU A 51 -8.36 1.83 9.44
CA GLU A 51 -7.32 0.79 9.54
C GLU A 51 -6.86 0.28 8.17
N THR A 52 -7.75 0.21 7.18
CA THR A 52 -7.38 -0.19 5.81
C THR A 52 -6.47 0.85 5.18
N LYS A 53 -6.78 2.13 5.39
CA LYS A 53 -5.96 3.26 4.97
C LYS A 53 -4.57 3.19 5.61
N ASP A 54 -4.54 2.97 6.92
CA ASP A 54 -3.31 2.92 7.72
C ASP A 54 -2.40 1.77 7.26
N LEU A 55 -2.97 0.58 7.05
CA LEU A 55 -2.21 -0.58 6.58
C LEU A 55 -1.64 -0.35 5.18
N LEU A 56 -2.42 0.21 4.27
CA LEU A 56 -1.95 0.55 2.94
C LEU A 56 -0.84 1.61 3.00
N GLU A 57 -1.02 2.67 3.78
CA GLU A 57 -0.03 3.74 3.93
C GLU A 57 1.27 3.21 4.53
N LYS A 58 1.21 2.36 5.56
CA LYS A 58 2.37 1.69 6.17
C LYS A 58 3.17 0.89 5.14
N LEU A 59 2.51 0.12 4.28
CA LEU A 59 3.18 -0.65 3.23
C LEU A 59 3.83 0.24 2.16
N LEU A 60 3.18 1.34 1.78
CA LEU A 60 3.71 2.29 0.80
C LEU A 60 4.87 3.10 1.35
N VAL A 61 4.85 3.46 2.64
CA VAL A 61 5.98 4.07 3.34
C VAL A 61 7.15 3.08 3.41
N MET A 62 6.89 1.83 3.80
CA MET A 62 7.91 0.79 3.83
C MET A 62 8.55 0.55 2.46
N LEU A 63 7.74 0.56 1.39
CA LEU A 63 8.23 0.48 0.02
C LEU A 63 9.19 1.62 -0.29
N LYS A 64 8.78 2.86 -0.02
CA LYS A 64 9.60 4.06 -0.25
C LYS A 64 10.94 4.01 0.52
N ASP A 65 10.91 3.62 1.79
CA ASP A 65 12.08 3.70 2.67
C ASP A 65 12.99 2.46 2.61
N MET A 66 12.43 1.28 2.29
CA MET A 66 13.14 -0.01 2.39
C MET A 66 13.22 -0.78 1.06
N GLY A 67 12.51 -0.33 0.03
CA GLY A 67 12.45 -0.97 -1.28
C GLY A 67 11.52 -2.20 -1.35
N GLU A 68 11.31 -2.69 -2.58
CA GLU A 68 10.36 -3.78 -2.88
C GLU A 68 10.68 -5.09 -2.16
N GLU A 69 11.95 -5.51 -2.15
CA GLU A 69 12.35 -6.83 -1.62
C GLU A 69 12.01 -6.98 -0.13
N LYS A 70 12.41 -5.99 0.69
CA LYS A 70 12.13 -5.98 2.14
C LYS A 70 10.64 -5.88 2.40
N THR A 71 9.95 -5.03 1.66
CA THR A 71 8.51 -4.82 1.83
C THR A 71 7.72 -6.08 1.47
N PHE A 72 8.03 -6.74 0.36
CA PHE A 72 7.37 -7.99 -0.03
C PHE A 72 7.68 -9.14 0.92
N GLN A 73 8.90 -9.21 1.46
CA GLN A 73 9.22 -10.16 2.52
C GLN A 73 8.37 -9.94 3.76
N TYR A 74 8.24 -8.68 4.20
CA TYR A 74 7.40 -8.30 5.34
C TYR A 74 5.93 -8.64 5.10
N VAL A 75 5.39 -8.34 3.92
CA VAL A 75 4.02 -8.70 3.52
C VAL A 75 3.76 -10.20 3.67
N ARG A 76 4.67 -11.04 3.15
CA ARG A 76 4.51 -12.50 3.19
C ARG A 76 4.67 -13.10 4.58
N ARG A 77 5.58 -12.57 5.40
CA ARG A 77 5.91 -13.14 6.71
C ARG A 77 4.98 -12.64 7.81
N GLU A 78 4.64 -11.35 7.80
CA GLU A 78 3.91 -10.69 8.87
C GLU A 78 2.48 -10.39 8.43
N VAL A 79 2.29 -9.56 7.40
CA VAL A 79 0.98 -8.97 7.05
C VAL A 79 -0.05 -10.05 6.69
N LEU A 80 0.30 -11.00 5.81
CA LEU A 80 -0.63 -12.06 5.40
C LEU A 80 -0.93 -13.09 6.50
N LYS A 81 -0.10 -13.16 7.56
CA LYS A 81 -0.28 -14.11 8.67
C LYS A 81 -0.99 -13.49 9.87
N ARG A 82 -0.65 -12.25 10.21
CA ARG A 82 -1.09 -11.51 11.40
C ARG A 82 -2.14 -10.44 11.08
N GLY A 83 -2.35 -10.14 9.80
CA GLY A 83 -3.36 -9.20 9.36
C GLY A 83 -3.14 -7.79 9.90
N TYR A 84 -4.20 -7.20 10.47
CA TYR A 84 -4.18 -5.84 11.02
C TYR A 84 -3.41 -5.69 12.34
N GLU A 85 -2.98 -6.79 12.97
CA GLU A 85 -2.18 -6.76 14.21
C GLU A 85 -0.75 -6.21 14.01
N VAL A 86 -0.38 -5.93 12.76
CA VAL A 86 0.94 -5.38 12.39
C VAL A 86 0.95 -3.85 12.33
N LEU A 87 -0.22 -3.23 12.50
CA LEU A 87 -0.36 -1.78 12.51
C LEU A 87 0.37 -1.16 13.70
#